data_AF-A0A9E7F116-F1
#
_entry.id   AF-A0A9E7F116-F1
#
_cell.length_a   1.000
_cell.length_b   1.000
_cell.length_c   1.000
_cell.angle_alpha   90.00
_cell.angle_beta   90.00
_cell.angle_gamma   90.00
#
_symmetry.space_group_name_H-M   'P 1'
#
loop_
_entity.id
_entity.type
_entity.pdbx_description
1 polymer ?
#
loop_
_entity_poly.entity_id
_entity_poly.type
_entity_poly.pdbx_seq_one_letter_code
_entity_poly.pdbx_strand_id
1 'polypeptide(L)' 'MAEKGSVIGCHTIAQWNRHLQLASESGKLVVVDFTSSWCGPCRTIAPFFAELANKFTDAIFLRVDVDELKEGQKK' A
#
# COMPACT_ATOMS: atom_id res chain seq x y z
N MET A 1 -14.68 0.50 -19.05
CA MET A 1 -14.03 -0.74 -18.57
C MET A 1 -12.53 -0.48 -18.54
N ALA A 2 -11.97 -0.28 -17.35
CA ALA A 2 -10.54 -0.30 -17.05
C ALA A 2 -10.42 -0.31 -15.52
N GLU A 3 -10.32 -1.50 -14.92
CA GLU A 3 -9.94 -1.64 -13.52
C GLU A 3 -8.45 -1.30 -13.42
N LYS A 4 -8.15 0.00 -13.37
CA LYS A 4 -6.79 0.52 -13.31
C LYS A 4 -6.20 0.19 -11.93
N GLY A 5 -5.02 -0.42 -11.92
CA GLY A 5 -4.30 -0.83 -10.72
C GLY A 5 -4.19 0.32 -9.73
N SER A 6 -5.01 0.23 -8.68
CA SER A 6 -5.19 1.28 -7.68
C SER A 6 -4.28 0.99 -6.49
N VAL A 7 -3.53 2.00 -6.06
CA VAL A 7 -2.77 1.92 -4.82
C VAL A 7 -3.76 1.89 -3.65
N ILE A 8 -3.73 0.82 -2.86
CA ILE A 8 -4.63 0.61 -1.74
C ILE A 8 -4.04 1.29 -0.50
N GLY A 9 -4.77 2.26 0.07
CA GLY A 9 -4.40 2.89 1.34
C GLY A 9 -4.75 2.01 2.54
N CYS A 10 -3.73 1.65 3.31
CA CYS A 10 -3.86 0.90 4.56
C CYS A 10 -3.65 1.84 5.74
N HIS A 11 -4.73 2.12 6.47
CA HIS A 11 -4.75 3.05 7.62
C HIS A 11 -4.87 2.31 8.97
N THR A 12 -5.11 1.00 8.95
CA THR A 12 -5.27 0.17 10.14
C THR A 12 -4.59 -1.19 9.99
N ILE A 13 -4.21 -1.80 11.12
CA ILE A 13 -3.63 -3.16 11.15
C ILE A 13 -4.61 -4.20 10.60
N ALA A 14 -5.91 -4.02 10.83
CA ALA A 14 -6.93 -4.92 10.30
C ALA A 14 -6.98 -4.90 8.75
N GLN A 15 -6.91 -3.72 8.14
CA GLN A 15 -6.83 -3.59 6.69
C GLN A 15 -5.54 -4.19 6.14
N TRP A 16 -4.40 -3.87 6.78
CA TRP A 16 -3.10 -4.43 6.43
C TRP A 16 -3.11 -5.97 6.41
N ASN A 17 -3.55 -6.60 7.51
CA ASN A 17 -3.60 -8.05 7.61
C ASN A 17 -4.54 -8.67 6.56
N ARG A 18 -5.69 -8.05 6.32
CA ARG A 18 -6.64 -8.51 5.31
C ARG A 18 -6.03 -8.50 3.91
N HIS A 19 -5.35 -7.42 3.53
CA HIS A 19 -4.75 -7.31 2.19
C HIS A 19 -3.57 -8.27 2.00
N LEU A 20 -2.76 -8.48 3.03
CA LEU A 20 -1.69 -9.50 2.99
C LEU A 20 -2.25 -10.92 2.88
N GLN A 21 -3.29 -11.24 3.65
CA GLN A 21 -3.90 -12.57 3.58
C GLN A 21 -4.47 -12.84 2.18
N LEU A 22 -5.24 -11.89 1.63
CA LEU A 22 -5.79 -12.01 0.27
C LEU A 22 -4.70 -12.16 -0.79
N ALA A 23 -3.59 -11.45 -0.64
CA ALA A 23 -2.46 -11.56 -1.58
C ALA A 23 -1.77 -12.92 -1.49
N SER A 24 -1.60 -13.44 -0.28
CA SER A 24 -1.04 -14.78 -0.03
C SER A 24 -1.92 -15.87 -0.64
N GLU A 25 -3.24 -15.79 -0.40
CA GLU A 25 -4.24 -16.73 -0.95
C GLU A 25 -4.31 -16.66 -2.48
N SER A 26 -4.14 -15.48 -3.08
CA SER A 26 -4.15 -15.29 -4.53
C SER A 26 -2.80 -15.51 -5.21
N GLY A 27 -1.73 -15.74 -4.44
CA GLY A 27 -0.36 -15.92 -4.95
C GLY A 27 0.19 -14.68 -5.68
N LYS A 28 -0.36 -13.50 -5.41
CA LYS A 28 0.03 -12.25 -6.09
C LYS A 28 1.20 -11.56 -5.39
N LEU A 29 2.07 -10.94 -6.19
CA LEU A 29 3.13 -10.09 -5.66
C LEU A 29 2.52 -8.88 -4.95
N VAL A 30 3.02 -8.57 -3.76
CA VAL A 30 2.64 -7.37 -3.01
C VAL A 30 3.81 -6.41 -2.99
N VAL A 31 3.57 -5.17 -3.38
CA VAL A 31 4.51 -4.06 -3.27
C VAL A 31 3.96 -3.06 -2.27
N VAL A 32 4.76 -2.70 -1.26
CA VAL A 32 4.33 -1.83 -0.16
C VAL A 32 5.17 -0.57 -0.13
N ASP A 33 4.52 0.59 -0.17
CA ASP A 33 5.10 1.90 0.10
C ASP A 33 4.81 2.31 1.55
N PHE A 34 5.83 2.30 2.40
CA PHE A 34 5.75 2.82 3.76
C PHE A 34 6.06 4.32 3.73
N THR A 35 5.03 5.13 3.96
CA THR A 35 5.07 6.59 3.85
C THR A 35 4.70 7.26 5.17
N SER A 36 4.83 8.58 5.19
CA SER A 36 4.34 9.41 6.29
C SER A 36 4.02 10.82 5.79
N SER A 37 3.08 11.47 6.46
CA SER A 37 2.73 12.88 6.30
C SER A 37 3.91 13.86 6.37
N TRP A 38 5.03 13.53 7.04
CA TRP A 38 6.22 14.40 7.14
C TRP A 38 7.37 13.97 6.22
N CYS A 39 7.22 12.87 5.47
CA CYS A 39 8.25 12.39 4.56
C CYS A 39 8.22 13.16 3.22
N GLY A 40 9.09 14.16 3.08
CA GLY A 40 9.27 14.93 1.84
C GLY A 40 9.60 14.07 0.61
N PRO A 41 10.63 13.19 0.66
CA PRO A 41 10.98 12.30 -0.45
C PRO A 41 9.84 11.35 -0.85
N CYS A 42 9.04 10.88 0.12
CA CYS A 42 7.93 9.97 -0.13
C CYS A 42 6.83 10.63 -1.01
N ARG A 43 6.62 11.95 -0.89
CA ARG A 43 5.69 12.67 -1.77
C ARG A 43 6.16 12.70 -3.23
N THR A 44 7.47 12.69 -3.44
CA THR A 44 8.06 12.72 -4.79
C THR A 44 7.95 11.35 -5.48
N ILE A 45 8.08 10.25 -4.73
CA ILE A 45 7.97 8.88 -5.29
C ILE A 45 6.52 8.42 -5.47
N ALA A 46 5.57 8.99 -4.72
CA ALA A 46 4.15 8.65 -4.79
C ALA A 46 3.54 8.60 -6.22
N PRO A 47 3.75 9.60 -7.11
CA PRO A 47 3.23 9.51 -8.48
C PRO A 47 3.85 8.35 -9.27
N PHE A 48 5.17 8.12 -9.14
CA PHE A 48 5.84 7.00 -9.80
C PHE A 48 5.33 5.65 -9.29
N PHE A 49 5.04 5.55 -7.99
CA PHE A 49 4.45 4.36 -7.41
C PHE A 49 3.04 4.08 -7.97
N ALA A 50 2.23 5.12 -8.14
CA ALA A 50 0.92 5.01 -8.79
C ALA A 50 1.02 4.64 -10.27
N GLU A 51 2.03 5.14 -11.00
CA GLU A 51 2.30 4.72 -12.38
C GLU A 51 2.70 3.25 -12.47
N LEU A 52 3.52 2.76 -11.53
CA LEU A 52 3.86 1.34 -11.43
C LEU A 52 2.62 0.49 -11.14
N ALA A 53 1.75 0.92 -10.24
CA ALA A 53 0.49 0.23 -9.95
C ALA A 53 -0.41 0.10 -11.19
N ASN A 54 -0.46 1.15 -12.01
CA ASN A 54 -1.19 1.11 -13.28
C ASN A 54 -0.55 0.18 -14.31
N LYS A 55 0.77 0.06 -14.33
CA LYS A 55 1.52 -0.78 -15.27
C LYS A 55 1.52 -2.26 -14.88
N PHE A 56 1.57 -2.55 -13.58
CA PHE A 56 1.67 -3.90 -13.03
C PHE A 56 0.35 -4.30 -12.36
N THR A 57 -0.69 -4.56 -13.15
CA THR A 57 -2.02 -4.93 -12.65
C THR A 57 -2.09 -6.33 -12.02
N ASP A 58 -1.05 -7.14 -12.23
CA ASP A 58 -0.93 -8.47 -11.61
C ASP A 58 -0.30 -8.43 -10.21
N ALA A 59 0.20 -7.26 -9.80
CA ALA A 59 0.72 -7.02 -8.45
C ALA A 59 -0.25 -6.12 -7.66
N ILE A 60 -0.25 -6.31 -6.35
CA ILE A 60 -1.03 -5.52 -5.41
C ILE A 60 -0.13 -4.44 -4.85
N PHE A 61 -0.51 -3.17 -5.02
CA PHE A 61 0.22 -2.03 -4.51
C PHE A 61 -0.47 -1.49 -3.26
N LEU A 62 0.22 -1.51 -2.12
CA LEU A 62 -0.26 -1.00 -0.84
C LEU A 62 0.53 0.25 -0.46
N ARG A 63 -0.16 1.25 0.10
CA ARG A 63 0.47 2.39 0.75
C ARG A 63 0.09 2.40 2.21
N VAL A 64 1.09 2.50 3.08
CA VAL A 64 0.94 2.41 4.52
C VAL A 64 1.50 3.67 5.14
N ASP A 65 0.67 4.41 5.88
CA ASP A 65 1.18 5.51 6.70
C ASP A 65 1.71 4.95 8.03
N VAL A 66 3.00 5.14 8.28
CA VAL A 66 3.67 4.60 9.47
C VAL A 66 3.26 5.31 10.75
N ASP A 67 2.73 6.53 10.69
CA ASP A 67 2.24 7.25 11.87
C ASP A 67 0.86 6.73 12.28
N GLU A 68 0.00 6.42 11.30
CA GLU A 68 -1.34 5.89 11.55
C GLU A 68 -1.30 4.43 12.04
N LEU A 69 -0.39 3.60 11.51
CA LEU A 69 -0.27 2.21 11.96
C LEU A 69 0.38 2.06 13.35
N LYS A 70 1.13 3.07 13.83
CA LYS A 70 1.77 3.03 15.15
C LYS A 70 0.77 3.12 16.31
N GLU A 71 -0.43 3.64 16.09
CA GLU A 71 -1.45 3.76 17.15
C GLU A 71 -1.95 2.40 17.67
N GLY A 72 -1.65 1.30 16.97
CA GLY A 72 -1.92 -0.07 17.40
C GLY A 72 -0.87 -0.71 18.33
N GLN A 73 0.31 -0.10 18.53
CA GLN A 73 1.30 -0.53 19.53
C GLN A 73 1.17 0.31 20.80
N LYS A 74 0.07 0.15 21.55
CA LYS A 74 0.12 0.47 22.99
C LYS A 74 0.96 -0.62 23.66
N LYS A 75 2.08 -0.18 24.23
CA LYS A 75 2.95 -0.96 25.11
C LYS A 75 2.20 -1.41 26.36
#